data_AF-A0A958V4W6-F1
#
_entry.id   AF-A0A958V4W6-F1
#
_cell.length_a   1.000
_cell.length_b   1.000
_cell.length_c   1.000
_cell.angle_alpha   90.00
_cell.angle_beta   90.00
_cell.angle_gamma   90.00
#
_symmetry.space_group_name_H-M   'P 1'
#
loop_
_entity.id
_entity.type
_entity.pdbx_description
1 polymer ?
#
loop_
_entity_poly.entity_id
_entity_poly.type
_entity_poly.pdbx_seq_one_letter_code
_entity_poly.pdbx_strand_id
1 'polypeptide(L)'
;MKPFLILQLRPIDLASDDEYKAFLKYGGLKADEIHRIRMEQKGIPEIRLSDYSGVILGGGPSNVSDTDHKKYPYQKIFEPQLNKLLDAIFESDFPFLGTCYGIGALVKHQNGIVSQEKYAEAVGVVDIKLTEAAKQDFLTTGLPAVFKAFGGHKEACQL
;
A
#
# COMPACT_ATOMS: atom_id res chain seq x y z
N MET A 1 11.92 -14.41 -13.85
CA MET A 1 11.15 -13.20 -13.47
C MET A 1 11.91 -12.53 -12.33
N LYS A 2 11.92 -11.19 -12.25
CA LYS A 2 12.51 -10.49 -11.09
C LYS A 2 11.52 -10.59 -9.92
N PRO A 3 11.95 -10.54 -8.66
CA PRO A 3 11.02 -10.58 -7.53
C PRO A 3 10.14 -9.32 -7.47
N PHE A 4 8.99 -9.42 -6.81
CA PHE A 4 8.23 -8.25 -6.36
C PHE A 4 8.79 -7.75 -5.03
N LEU A 5 8.92 -6.42 -4.90
CA LEU A 5 9.23 -5.79 -3.63
C LEU A 5 7.94 -5.58 -2.84
N ILE A 6 7.83 -6.20 -1.67
CA ILE A 6 6.69 -6.03 -0.77
C ILE A 6 7.11 -5.18 0.42
N LEU A 7 6.54 -3.99 0.52
CA LEU A 7 6.72 -3.08 1.65
C LEU A 7 5.55 -3.27 2.63
N GLN A 8 5.85 -3.81 3.81
CA GLN A 8 4.85 -4.03 4.85
C GLN A 8 4.99 -3.01 5.98
N LEU A 9 3.85 -2.69 6.58
CA LEU A 9 3.74 -1.82 7.74
C LEU A 9 2.96 -2.54 8.84
N ARG A 10 3.53 -3.62 9.36
CA ARG A 10 2.86 -4.55 10.29
C ARG A 10 3.71 -4.79 11.55
N PRO A 11 3.54 -3.98 12.61
CA PRO A 11 4.32 -4.12 13.84
C PRO A 11 4.12 -5.45 14.58
N ILE A 12 2.99 -6.13 14.36
CA ILE A 12 2.73 -7.44 14.96
C ILE A 12 3.28 -8.52 14.02
N ASP A 13 4.27 -9.28 14.48
CA ASP A 13 4.97 -10.30 13.69
C ASP A 13 4.02 -11.30 13.04
N LEU A 14 3.07 -11.85 13.81
CA LEU A 14 2.08 -12.80 13.29
C LEU A 14 1.24 -12.19 12.16
N ALA A 15 0.78 -10.94 12.31
CA ALA A 15 0.00 -10.26 11.28
C ALA A 15 0.85 -9.98 10.03
N SER A 16 2.13 -9.65 10.21
CA SER A 16 3.08 -9.44 9.12
C SER A 16 3.32 -10.73 8.33
N ASP A 17 3.46 -11.86 9.03
CA ASP A 17 3.65 -13.17 8.40
C ASP A 17 2.40 -13.69 7.70
N ASP A 18 1.22 -13.46 8.26
CA ASP A 18 -0.04 -13.86 7.63
C ASP A 18 -0.34 -13.03 6.38
N GLU A 19 -0.03 -11.73 6.38
CA GLU A 19 -0.09 -10.89 5.17
C GLU A 19 0.93 -11.36 4.12
N TYR A 20 2.15 -11.75 4.51
CA TYR A 20 3.13 -12.32 3.59
C TYR A 20 2.65 -13.64 2.96
N LYS A 21 2.07 -14.55 3.76
CA LYS A 21 1.46 -15.78 3.23
C LYS A 21 0.28 -15.48 2.30
N ALA A 22 -0.49 -14.44 2.58
CA ALA A 22 -1.58 -14.02 1.70
C ALA A 22 -1.06 -13.53 0.35
N PHE A 23 0.03 -12.76 0.30
CA PHE A 23 0.67 -12.37 -0.97
C PHE A 23 1.12 -13.59 -1.79
N LEU A 24 1.75 -14.58 -1.16
CA LEU A 24 2.14 -15.81 -1.84
C LEU A 24 0.92 -16.54 -2.42
N LYS A 25 -0.09 -16.77 -1.57
CA LYS A 25 -1.27 -17.56 -1.94
C LYS A 25 -2.12 -16.89 -3.02
N TYR A 26 -2.48 -15.61 -2.82
CA TYR A 26 -3.43 -14.91 -3.69
C TYR A 26 -2.73 -14.22 -4.87
N GLY A 27 -1.44 -13.91 -4.76
CA GLY A 27 -0.63 -13.46 -5.89
C GLY A 27 -0.14 -14.59 -6.79
N GLY A 28 -0.29 -15.86 -6.38
CA GLY A 28 0.27 -17.00 -7.11
C GLY A 28 1.80 -16.98 -7.17
N LEU A 29 2.44 -16.36 -6.17
CA LEU A 29 3.88 -16.12 -6.10
C LEU A 29 4.56 -17.15 -5.20
N LYS A 30 5.80 -17.50 -5.54
CA LYS A 30 6.69 -18.29 -4.70
C LYS A 30 7.51 -17.39 -3.77
N ALA A 31 8.08 -18.00 -2.73
CA ALA A 31 8.86 -17.28 -1.73
C ALA A 31 10.10 -16.59 -2.32
N ASP A 32 10.72 -17.20 -3.34
CA ASP A 32 11.87 -16.66 -4.08
C ASP A 32 11.49 -15.58 -5.12
N GLU A 33 10.19 -15.38 -5.37
CA GLU A 33 9.65 -14.33 -6.23
C GLU A 33 9.22 -13.08 -5.44
N ILE A 34 9.48 -13.06 -4.12
CA ILE A 34 9.18 -11.93 -3.24
C ILE A 34 10.41 -11.51 -2.45
N HIS A 35 10.71 -10.21 -2.50
CA HIS A 35 11.55 -9.56 -1.51
C HIS A 35 10.69 -8.75 -0.54
N ARG A 36 10.60 -9.22 0.71
CA ARG A 36 9.81 -8.60 1.77
C ARG A 36 10.66 -7.62 2.59
N ILE A 37 10.15 -6.41 2.80
CA ILE A 37 10.71 -5.41 3.72
C ILE A 37 9.64 -4.97 4.70
N ARG A 38 9.96 -5.08 5.99
CA ARG A 38 9.16 -4.56 7.10
C ARG A 38 9.65 -3.17 7.48
N MET A 39 8.94 -2.15 7.00
CA MET A 39 9.37 -0.75 7.13
C MET A 39 9.42 -0.30 8.58
N GLU A 40 8.54 -0.82 9.43
CA GLU A 40 8.47 -0.44 10.83
C GLU A 40 9.66 -0.93 11.68
N GLN A 41 10.46 -1.87 11.17
CA GLN A 41 11.60 -2.40 11.91
C GLN A 41 12.87 -1.59 11.68
N LYS A 42 13.26 -1.41 10.40
CA LYS A 42 14.56 -0.81 10.03
C LYS A 42 14.42 0.28 8.97
N GLY A 43 13.20 0.71 8.66
CA GLY A 43 12.94 1.56 7.51
C GLY A 43 13.09 0.81 6.19
N ILE A 44 13.29 1.58 5.12
CA ILE A 44 13.49 1.12 3.75
C ILE A 44 14.97 1.35 3.39
N PRO A 45 15.74 0.31 3.04
CA PRO A 45 17.11 0.48 2.57
C PRO A 45 17.14 1.14 1.20
N GLU A 46 18.32 1.40 0.65
CA GLU A 46 18.43 1.85 -0.73
C GLU A 46 17.91 0.75 -1.68
N ILE A 47 16.96 1.11 -2.55
CA ILE A 47 16.31 0.20 -3.49
C ILE A 47 16.69 0.60 -4.92
N ARG A 48 17.20 -0.36 -5.70
CA ARG A 48 17.29 -0.24 -7.15
C ARG A 48 16.07 -0.87 -7.78
N LEU A 49 15.17 -0.06 -8.34
CA LEU A 49 13.93 -0.55 -8.96
C LEU A 49 14.17 -1.56 -10.09
N SER A 50 15.29 -1.43 -10.80
CA SER A 50 15.70 -2.38 -11.84
C SER A 50 15.93 -3.81 -11.34
N ASP A 51 16.03 -4.04 -10.03
CA ASP A 51 16.16 -5.38 -9.44
C ASP A 51 14.79 -6.07 -9.24
N TYR A 52 13.67 -5.38 -9.51
CA TYR A 52 12.30 -5.86 -9.23
C TYR A 52 11.39 -5.87 -10.46
N SER A 53 10.28 -6.61 -10.35
CA SER A 53 9.18 -6.61 -11.31
C SER A 53 8.07 -5.60 -10.98
N GLY A 54 8.01 -5.14 -9.73
CA GLY A 54 7.01 -4.20 -9.25
C GLY A 54 7.12 -4.01 -7.74
N VAL A 55 6.50 -2.95 -7.22
CA VAL A 55 6.44 -2.66 -5.78
C VAL A 55 5.00 -2.77 -5.30
N ILE A 56 4.77 -3.48 -4.20
CA ILE A 56 3.48 -3.51 -3.51
C ILE A 56 3.67 -2.91 -2.12
N LEU A 57 2.92 -1.85 -1.83
CA LEU A 57 2.90 -1.21 -0.52
C LEU A 57 1.59 -1.55 0.20
N GLY A 58 1.72 -2.34 1.26
CA GLY A 58 0.63 -2.80 2.09
C GLY A 58 0.01 -1.69 2.96
N GLY A 59 -1.07 -2.06 3.65
CA GLY A 59 -1.64 -1.25 4.71
C GLY A 59 -0.85 -1.30 6.02
N GLY A 60 -1.25 -0.50 6.99
CA GLY A 60 -0.65 -0.49 8.31
C GLY A 60 -1.39 0.41 9.30
N PRO A 61 -0.95 0.44 10.58
CA PRO A 61 -1.64 1.20 11.63
C PRO A 61 -1.32 2.70 11.64
N SER A 62 -0.39 3.15 10.80
CA SER A 62 -0.01 4.56 10.67
C SER A 62 -1.01 5.32 9.78
N ASN A 63 -1.16 6.62 10.02
CA ASN A 63 -1.87 7.52 9.10
C ASN A 63 -0.86 8.44 8.41
N VAL A 64 -1.04 8.63 7.12
CA VAL A 64 -0.24 9.51 6.27
C VAL A 64 -0.56 10.98 6.57
N SER A 65 -1.80 11.29 6.95
CA SER A 65 -2.30 12.63 7.28
C SER A 65 -1.89 13.16 8.65
N ASP A 66 -1.35 12.31 9.53
CA ASP A 66 -0.96 12.71 10.88
C ASP A 66 0.15 13.78 10.86
N THR A 67 0.07 14.72 11.80
CA THR A 67 1.14 15.69 12.09
C THR A 67 2.35 14.99 12.68
N ASP A 68 3.54 15.58 12.53
CA ASP A 68 4.79 14.94 12.97
C ASP A 68 4.76 14.48 14.45
N HIS A 69 4.15 15.25 15.35
CA HIS A 69 4.04 14.87 16.77
C HIS A 69 3.10 13.68 17.05
N LYS A 70 2.23 13.31 16.10
CA LYS A 70 1.33 12.15 16.20
C LYS A 70 1.91 10.90 15.55
N LYS A 71 2.94 11.04 14.71
CA LYS A 71 3.56 9.92 14.00
C LYS A 71 4.37 9.03 14.92
N TYR A 72 4.30 7.73 14.66
CA TYR A 72 5.14 6.76 15.36
C TYR A 72 6.63 7.01 15.08
N PRO A 73 7.55 6.68 16.02
CA PRO A 73 8.98 6.84 15.78
C PRO A 73 9.47 6.11 14.52
N TYR A 74 9.00 4.89 14.27
CA TYR A 74 9.35 4.13 13.06
C TYR A 74 8.85 4.81 11.78
N GLN A 75 7.71 5.52 11.84
CA GLN A 75 7.12 6.22 10.70
C GLN A 75 7.99 7.37 10.24
N LYS A 76 8.53 8.14 11.20
CA LYS A 76 9.49 9.22 10.90
C LYS A 76 10.78 8.72 10.25
N ILE A 77 11.13 7.45 10.46
CA ILE A 77 12.31 6.82 9.85
C ILE A 77 11.99 6.40 8.41
N PHE A 78 10.90 5.65 8.20
CA PHE A 78 10.65 5.07 6.88
C PHE A 78 10.05 6.06 5.87
N GLU A 79 9.28 7.06 6.30
CA GLU A 79 8.57 7.95 5.36
C GLU A 79 9.51 8.76 4.45
N PRO A 80 10.61 9.37 4.94
CA PRO A 80 11.56 10.04 4.06
C PRO A 80 12.19 9.09 3.02
N GLN A 81 12.38 7.82 3.39
CA GLN A 81 12.93 6.79 2.49
C GLN A 81 11.87 6.35 1.48
N LEU A 82 10.61 6.24 1.93
CA LEU A 82 9.47 5.92 1.08
C LEU A 82 9.24 7.01 0.03
N ASN A 83 9.30 8.29 0.43
CA ASN A 83 9.15 9.40 -0.52
C ASN A 83 10.20 9.36 -1.62
N LYS A 84 11.49 9.12 -1.27
CA LYS A 84 12.54 8.94 -2.29
C LYS A 84 12.28 7.77 -3.24
N LEU A 85 11.71 6.68 -2.73
CA LEU A 85 11.33 5.54 -3.55
C LEU A 85 10.15 5.88 -4.46
N LEU A 86 9.16 6.62 -3.95
CA LEU A 86 8.02 7.09 -4.73
C LEU A 86 8.44 8.07 -5.82
N ASP A 87 9.38 8.99 -5.56
CA ASP A 87 10.01 9.85 -6.58
C ASP A 87 10.54 9.01 -7.75
N ALA A 88 11.34 7.98 -7.46
CA ALA A 88 11.91 7.10 -8.47
C ALA A 88 10.85 6.27 -9.21
N ILE A 89 9.79 5.83 -8.51
CA ILE A 89 8.67 5.10 -9.10
C ILE A 89 7.95 5.99 -10.12
N PHE A 90 7.65 7.24 -9.77
CA PHE A 90 6.99 8.19 -10.68
C PHE A 90 7.89 8.59 -11.84
N GLU A 91 9.17 8.86 -11.60
CA GLU A 91 10.12 9.26 -12.65
C GLU A 91 10.26 8.18 -13.73
N SER A 92 10.19 6.91 -13.34
CA SER A 92 10.38 5.77 -14.24
C SER A 92 9.08 5.07 -14.67
N ASP A 93 7.92 5.60 -14.27
CA ASP A 93 6.60 4.96 -14.47
C ASP A 93 6.61 3.48 -14.04
N PHE A 94 7.23 3.20 -12.89
CA PHE A 94 7.49 1.83 -12.43
C PHE A 94 6.22 1.19 -11.85
N PRO A 95 5.94 -0.10 -12.11
CA PRO A 95 4.75 -0.76 -11.57
C PRO A 95 4.65 -0.70 -10.04
N PHE A 96 3.59 -0.06 -9.55
CA PHE A 96 3.33 0.12 -8.13
C PHE A 96 1.86 -0.18 -7.79
N LEU A 97 1.65 -0.94 -6.71
CA LEU A 97 0.33 -1.20 -6.13
C LEU A 97 0.30 -0.75 -4.67
N GLY A 98 -0.40 0.35 -4.40
CA GLY A 98 -0.62 0.85 -3.04
C GLY A 98 -1.97 0.42 -2.49
N THR A 99 -2.01 -0.15 -1.29
CA THR A 99 -3.24 -0.55 -0.59
C THR A 99 -3.32 0.10 0.77
N CYS A 100 -4.51 0.60 1.16
CA CYS A 100 -4.72 1.25 2.46
C CYS A 100 -3.70 2.40 2.70
N TYR A 101 -2.73 2.24 3.60
CA TYR A 101 -1.63 3.20 3.79
C TYR A 101 -0.91 3.52 2.48
N GLY A 102 -0.69 2.52 1.62
CA GLY A 102 0.06 2.69 0.38
C GLY A 102 -0.58 3.62 -0.64
N ILE A 103 -1.91 3.61 -0.77
CA ILE A 103 -2.61 4.58 -1.63
C ILE A 103 -2.63 5.97 -0.99
N GLY A 104 -2.76 6.07 0.33
CA GLY A 104 -2.64 7.34 1.05
C GLY A 104 -1.26 7.97 0.86
N ALA A 105 -0.20 7.17 0.95
CA ALA A 105 1.18 7.61 0.76
C ALA A 105 1.39 8.12 -0.68
N LEU A 106 0.92 7.38 -1.67
CA LEU A 106 0.97 7.76 -3.08
C LEU A 106 0.23 9.09 -3.35
N VAL A 107 -0.99 9.23 -2.84
CA VAL A 107 -1.81 10.43 -3.04
C VAL A 107 -1.17 11.64 -2.39
N LYS A 108 -0.70 11.52 -1.14
CA LYS A 108 0.01 12.62 -0.47
C LYS A 108 1.31 13.00 -1.19
N HIS A 109 2.06 12.01 -1.68
CA HIS A 109 3.27 12.24 -2.45
C HIS A 109 3.00 13.09 -3.70
N GLN A 110 1.89 12.84 -4.39
CA GLN A 110 1.45 13.61 -5.55
C GLN A 110 0.69 14.89 -5.20
N ASN A 111 0.86 15.43 -3.99
CA ASN A 111 0.19 16.64 -3.49
C ASN A 111 -1.34 16.53 -3.41
N GLY A 112 -1.89 15.33 -3.49
CA GLY A 112 -3.29 15.06 -3.19
C GLY A 112 -3.57 15.18 -1.69
N ILE A 113 -4.84 15.41 -1.35
CA ILE A 113 -5.25 15.59 0.04
C ILE A 113 -5.67 14.24 0.62
N VAL A 114 -5.03 13.85 1.72
CA VAL A 114 -5.45 12.72 2.55
C VAL A 114 -5.73 13.26 3.94
N SER A 115 -6.92 13.00 4.48
CA SER A 115 -7.33 13.51 5.79
C SER A 115 -8.38 12.61 6.45
N GLN A 116 -8.69 12.92 7.70
CA GLN A 116 -9.75 12.28 8.49
C GLN A 116 -11.08 13.06 8.41
N GLU A 117 -11.18 14.06 7.53
CA GLU A 117 -12.34 14.98 7.47
C GLU A 117 -13.58 14.27 6.89
N LYS A 118 -13.40 13.55 5.78
CA LYS A 118 -14.48 12.82 5.10
C LYS A 118 -14.04 11.40 4.76
N TYR A 119 -15.05 10.55 4.61
CA TYR A 119 -14.93 9.17 4.11
C TYR A 119 -14.10 8.23 4.98
N ALA A 120 -13.82 8.60 6.24
CA ALA A 120 -13.37 7.63 7.23
C ALA A 120 -14.45 6.55 7.42
N GLU A 121 -14.02 5.30 7.57
CA GLU A 121 -14.91 4.16 7.69
C GLU A 121 -14.50 3.26 8.86
N ALA A 122 -15.48 2.78 9.60
CA ALA A 122 -15.26 1.81 10.66
C ALA A 122 -14.79 0.47 10.06
N VAL A 123 -14.09 -0.33 10.88
CA VAL A 123 -13.71 -1.68 10.49
C VAL A 123 -14.97 -2.50 10.22
N GLY A 124 -15.09 -3.07 9.03
CA GLY A 124 -16.28 -3.80 8.66
C GLY A 124 -16.27 -4.27 7.20
N VAL A 125 -17.33 -5.00 6.85
CA VAL A 125 -17.57 -5.41 5.47
C VAL A 125 -18.31 -4.30 4.75
N VAL A 126 -17.78 -3.86 3.62
CA VAL A 126 -18.36 -2.82 2.78
C VAL A 126 -18.68 -3.38 1.40
N ASP A 127 -19.67 -2.79 0.73
CA ASP A 127 -19.96 -3.06 -0.67
C ASP A 127 -19.12 -2.13 -1.55
N ILE A 128 -18.30 -2.72 -2.43
CA ILE A 128 -17.56 -2.03 -3.47
C ILE A 128 -18.35 -2.13 -4.76
N LYS A 129 -18.68 -0.98 -5.34
CA LYS A 129 -19.35 -0.89 -6.65
C LYS A 129 -18.35 -0.41 -7.69
N LEU A 130 -18.16 -1.20 -8.74
CA LEU A 130 -17.32 -0.81 -9.87
C LEU A 130 -17.93 0.40 -10.60
N THR A 131 -17.07 1.34 -10.97
CA THR A 131 -17.45 2.49 -11.80
C THR A 131 -17.62 2.05 -13.27
N GLU A 132 -18.19 2.91 -14.12
CA GLU A 132 -18.26 2.63 -15.56
C GLU A 132 -16.87 2.50 -16.17
N ALA A 133 -15.89 3.29 -15.70
CA ALA A 133 -14.50 3.20 -16.16
C ALA A 133 -13.86 1.86 -15.79
N ALA A 134 -14.14 1.35 -14.57
CA ALA A 134 -13.59 0.08 -14.12
C ALA A 134 -13.99 -1.09 -15.05
N LYS A 135 -15.19 -1.07 -15.66
CA LYS A 135 -15.63 -2.13 -16.59
C LYS A 135 -14.70 -2.35 -17.79
N GLN A 136 -13.89 -1.35 -18.14
CA GLN A 136 -12.92 -1.40 -19.24
C GLN A 136 -11.48 -1.58 -18.74
N ASP A 137 -11.26 -1.58 -17.43
CA ASP A 137 -9.94 -1.71 -16.81
C ASP A 137 -9.59 -3.19 -16.62
N PHE A 138 -8.42 -3.60 -17.15
CA PHE A 138 -7.94 -4.96 -17.04
C PHE A 138 -7.79 -5.42 -15.59
N LEU A 139 -7.48 -4.51 -14.65
CA LEU A 139 -7.32 -4.83 -13.22
C LEU A 139 -8.61 -5.32 -12.55
N THR A 140 -9.78 -5.00 -13.12
CA THR A 140 -11.07 -5.44 -12.56
C THR A 140 -11.74 -6.54 -13.38
N THR A 141 -11.02 -7.10 -14.36
CA THR A 141 -11.53 -8.20 -15.19
C THR A 141 -11.92 -9.39 -14.32
N GLY A 142 -13.16 -9.87 -14.49
CA GLY A 142 -13.70 -11.00 -13.75
C GLY A 142 -14.27 -10.66 -12.37
N LEU A 143 -14.17 -9.40 -11.91
CA LEU A 143 -14.84 -8.96 -10.69
C LEU A 143 -16.35 -8.71 -10.95
N PRO A 144 -17.23 -9.06 -9.99
CA PRO A 144 -18.62 -8.64 -10.06
C PRO A 144 -18.77 -7.12 -10.03
N ALA A 145 -19.83 -6.59 -10.64
CA ALA A 145 -20.14 -5.16 -10.61
C ALA A 145 -20.30 -4.60 -9.18
N VAL A 146 -20.73 -5.45 -8.24
CA VAL A 146 -20.75 -5.17 -6.80
C VAL A 146 -20.19 -6.37 -6.07
N PHE A 147 -19.20 -6.17 -5.21
CA PHE A 147 -18.60 -7.22 -4.38
C PHE A 147 -18.29 -6.71 -2.98
N LYS A 148 -18.09 -7.64 -2.03
CA LYS A 148 -17.78 -7.30 -0.64
C LYS A 148 -16.28 -7.24 -0.41
N ALA A 149 -15.84 -6.25 0.35
CA ALA A 149 -14.47 -6.11 0.81
C ALA A 149 -14.42 -5.74 2.29
N PHE A 150 -13.26 -5.92 2.93
CA PHE A 150 -13.03 -5.38 4.27
C PHE A 150 -12.53 -3.95 4.16
N GLY A 151 -13.27 -3.03 4.76
CA GLY A 151 -12.90 -1.64 4.98
C GLY A 151 -12.42 -1.42 6.43
N GLY A 152 -11.92 -0.22 6.70
CA GLY A 152 -11.45 0.17 8.02
C GLY A 152 -10.34 1.19 7.96
N HIS A 153 -10.67 2.42 7.61
CA HIS A 153 -9.72 3.50 7.41
C HIS A 153 -10.09 4.71 8.26
N LYS A 154 -9.10 5.23 8.99
CA LYS A 154 -9.25 6.47 9.77
C LYS A 154 -9.13 7.72 8.89
N GLU A 155 -8.50 7.58 7.73
CA GLU A 155 -8.25 8.63 6.76
C GLU A 155 -8.65 8.17 5.37
N ALA A 156 -8.95 9.12 4.49
CA ALA A 156 -9.27 8.84 3.11
C ALA A 156 -8.68 9.92 2.19
N CYS A 157 -8.57 9.58 0.91
CA CYS A 157 -8.29 10.55 -0.14
C CYS A 157 -9.49 11.50 -0.25
N GLN A 158 -9.21 12.78 -0.31
CA GLN A 158 -10.22 13.82 -0.44
C GLN A 158 -10.32 14.24 -1.91
N LEU A 159 -11.53 14.56 -2.36
CA LEU A 159 -11.83 15.08 -3.70
C LEU A 159 -11.51 16.57 -3.80
#